data_AF-A0A9W4M1R7-F1
#
_entry.id   AF-A0A9W4M1R7-F1
#
_cell.length_a   1.000
_cell.length_b   1.000
_cell.length_c   1.000
_cell.angle_alpha   90.00
_cell.angle_beta   90.00
_cell.angle_gamma   90.00
#
_symmetry.space_group_name_H-M   'P 1'
#
loop_
_entity.id
_entity.type
_entity.pdbx_description
1 polymer ?
#
loop_
_entity_poly.entity_id
_entity_poly.type
_entity_poly.pdbx_seq_one_letter_code
_entity_poly.pdbx_strand_id
1 'polypeptide(L)'
;MATTAIAPSPAPKRRLPLREIARLSLGVVIIGGILFGQQAFGMITRDTRIDPAITRDGLVDVIVVLNFEPERFHNERLARLGMFSGRDGSTRRVRLRQVTQANLNALASMPWIGALEPLK
;
A
#
# COMPACT_ATOMS: atom_id res chain seq x y z
N MET A 1 17.25 73.17 16.26
CA MET A 1 16.94 71.93 17.00
C MET A 1 16.68 70.83 15.99
N ALA A 2 17.63 69.92 15.78
CA ALA A 2 17.49 68.82 14.83
C ALA A 2 17.13 67.54 15.58
N THR A 3 15.94 67.02 15.32
CA THR A 3 15.45 65.74 15.84
C THR A 3 15.98 64.61 14.95
N THR A 4 16.94 63.84 15.45
CA THR A 4 17.44 62.63 14.77
C THR A 4 16.47 61.48 15.01
N ALA A 5 15.79 61.03 13.95
CA ALA A 5 14.96 59.84 13.98
C ALA A 5 15.84 58.58 13.92
N ILE A 6 15.72 57.71 14.93
CA ILE A 6 16.42 56.42 14.99
C ILE A 6 15.60 55.40 14.19
N ALA A 7 16.17 54.90 13.09
CA ALA A 7 15.54 53.85 12.29
C ALA A 7 15.55 52.50 13.04
N PRO A 8 14.49 51.68 12.96
CA PRO A 8 14.45 50.38 13.61
C PRO A 8 15.43 49.40 12.95
N SER A 9 16.31 48.80 13.76
CA SER A 9 17.21 47.73 13.31
C SER A 9 16.42 46.52 12.82
N PRO A 10 16.76 45.94 11.66
CA PRO A 10 16.09 44.75 11.17
C PRO A 10 16.33 43.56 12.11
N ALA A 11 15.25 42.89 12.53
CA ALA A 11 15.34 41.72 13.39
C ALA A 11 16.16 40.60 12.73
N PRO A 12 17.06 39.92 13.46
CA PRO A 12 17.89 38.87 12.89
C PRO A 12 17.02 37.69 12.45
N LYS A 13 17.10 37.34 11.16
CA LYS A 13 16.47 36.12 10.62
C LYS A 13 17.17 34.90 11.24
N ARG A 14 16.56 34.32 12.26
CA ARG A 14 17.03 33.11 12.95
C ARG A 14 17.02 31.94 11.97
N ARG A 15 18.14 31.67 11.31
CA ARG A 15 18.32 30.49 10.45
C ARG A 15 18.48 29.27 11.37
N LEU A 16 17.58 28.30 11.25
CA LEU A 16 17.74 27.02 11.92
C LEU A 16 19.03 26.34 11.41
N PRO A 17 19.87 25.79 12.30
CA PRO A 17 21.07 25.09 11.88
C PRO A 17 20.69 23.86 11.06
N LEU A 18 21.45 23.58 10.00
CA LEU A 18 21.20 22.47 9.06
C LEU A 18 21.00 21.11 9.76
N ARG A 19 21.65 20.93 10.92
CA ARG A 19 21.52 19.74 11.79
C ARG A 19 20.13 19.58 12.41
N GLU A 20 19.46 20.67 12.78
CA GLU A 20 18.10 20.62 13.31
C GLU A 20 17.10 20.31 12.20
N ILE A 21 17.28 20.91 11.02
CA ILE A 21 16.50 20.58 9.82
C ILE A 21 16.67 19.09 9.50
N ALA A 22 17.91 18.58 9.46
CA ALA A 22 18.18 17.18 9.18
C ALA A 22 17.52 16.23 10.20
N ARG A 23 17.52 16.56 11.50
CA ARG A 23 16.85 15.76 12.53
C ARG A 23 15.33 15.75 12.37
N LEU A 24 14.74 16.91 12.06
CA LEU A 24 13.30 17.01 11.80
C LEU A 24 12.93 16.23 10.53
N SER A 25 13.71 16.40 9.45
CA SER A 25 13.53 15.63 8.21
C SER A 25 13.63 14.12 8.47
N LEU A 26 14.61 13.68 9.27
CA LEU A 26 14.74 12.27 9.64
C LEU A 26 13.51 11.76 10.40
N GLY A 27 12.99 12.53 11.36
CA GLY A 27 11.75 12.20 12.06
C GLY A 27 10.55 12.07 11.12
N VAL A 28 10.39 13.02 10.19
CA VAL A 28 9.32 12.99 9.18
C VAL A 28 9.47 11.78 8.26
N VAL A 29 10.69 11.44 7.83
CA VAL A 29 10.95 10.27 6.99
C VAL A 29 10.61 8.97 7.73
N ILE A 30 11.00 8.85 9.00
CA ILE A 30 10.67 7.66 9.80
C ILE A 30 9.17 7.52 9.98
N ILE A 31 8.48 8.60 10.36
CA ILE A 31 7.02 8.60 10.54
C ILE A 31 6.32 8.28 9.22
N GLY A 32 6.73 8.93 8.12
CA GLY A 32 6.21 8.65 6.78
C GLY A 32 6.44 7.21 6.35
N GLY A 33 7.62 6.66 6.62
CA GLY A 33 7.95 5.26 6.35
C GLY A 33 7.08 4.28 7.13
N ILE A 34 6.77 4.55 8.40
CA ILE A 34 5.88 3.69 9.21
C ILE A 34 4.44 3.76 8.69
N LEU A 35 3.93 4.96 8.38
CA LEU A 35 2.54 5.15 7.96
C LEU A 35 2.29 4.65 6.52
N PHE A 36 3.23 4.88 5.60
CA PHE A 36 3.05 4.61 4.17
C PHE A 36 3.88 3.44 3.65
N GLY A 37 4.84 2.94 4.43
CA GLY A 37 5.74 1.86 3.99
C GLY A 37 5.01 0.58 3.63
N GLN A 38 3.91 0.26 4.33
CA GLN A 38 3.09 -0.91 3.99
C GLN A 38 2.39 -0.78 2.63
N GLN A 39 1.92 0.43 2.29
CA GLN A 39 1.29 0.70 0.98
C GLN A 39 2.34 0.64 -0.13
N ALA A 40 3.51 1.26 0.09
CA ALA A 40 4.63 1.22 -0.84
C ALA A 40 5.11 -0.21 -1.10
N PHE A 41 5.24 -1.02 -0.04
CA PHE A 41 5.63 -2.43 -0.16
C PHE A 41 4.62 -3.25 -0.96
N GLY A 42 3.32 -3.05 -0.73
CA GLY A 42 2.25 -3.69 -1.50
C GLY A 42 2.27 -3.32 -2.98
N MET A 43 2.60 -2.07 -3.32
CA MET A 43 2.72 -1.63 -4.71
C MET A 43 3.92 -2.26 -5.42
N ILE A 44 5.08 -2.34 -4.75
CA ILE A 44 6.33 -2.88 -5.34
C ILE A 44 6.23 -4.39 -5.57
N THR A 45 5.63 -5.11 -4.63
CA THR A 45 5.54 -6.58 -4.68
C THR A 45 4.34 -7.10 -5.47
N ARG A 46 3.50 -6.20 -5.98
CA ARG A 46 2.24 -6.56 -6.63
C ARG A 46 2.45 -7.49 -7.82
N ASP A 47 3.34 -7.12 -8.73
CA ASP A 47 3.51 -7.88 -9.97
C ASP A 47 4.14 -9.25 -9.73
N THR A 48 4.98 -9.37 -8.69
CA THR A 48 5.56 -10.67 -8.29
C THR A 48 4.55 -11.63 -7.68
N ARG A 49 3.38 -11.15 -7.25
CA ARG A 49 2.33 -11.99 -6.64
C ARG A 49 1.34 -12.54 -7.64
N ILE A 50 1.30 -11.99 -8.86
CA ILE A 50 0.40 -12.44 -9.91
C ILE A 50 1.14 -13.50 -10.73
N ASP A 51 0.62 -14.72 -10.73
CA ASP A 51 1.19 -15.79 -11.55
C ASP A 51 1.17 -15.38 -13.05
N PRO A 52 2.29 -15.53 -13.77
CA PRO A 52 2.40 -15.13 -15.17
C PRO A 52 1.43 -15.88 -16.10
N ALA A 53 0.88 -17.03 -15.68
CA ALA A 53 -0.13 -17.78 -16.43
C ALA A 53 -1.52 -17.12 -16.40
N ILE A 54 -1.76 -16.14 -15.52
CA ILE A 54 -3.03 -15.41 -15.47
C ILE A 54 -3.10 -14.40 -16.63
N THR A 55 -4.12 -14.51 -17.47
CA THR A 55 -4.33 -13.55 -18.56
C THR A 55 -4.55 -12.13 -18.04
N ARG A 56 -4.00 -11.16 -18.76
CA ARG A 56 -4.13 -9.72 -18.46
C ARG A 56 -5.34 -9.08 -19.15
N ASP A 57 -6.13 -9.88 -19.87
CA ASP A 57 -7.29 -9.43 -20.61
C ASP A 57 -8.58 -10.05 -20.07
N GLY A 58 -9.64 -9.24 -19.99
CA GLY A 58 -10.97 -9.69 -19.60
C GLY A 58 -11.12 -10.07 -18.13
N LEU A 59 -12.16 -10.88 -17.86
CA LEU A 59 -12.45 -11.43 -16.53
C LEU A 59 -11.66 -12.72 -16.32
N VAL A 60 -11.11 -12.90 -15.13
CA VAL A 60 -10.31 -14.07 -14.78
C VAL A 60 -10.83 -14.77 -13.53
N ASP A 61 -10.61 -16.07 -13.48
CA ASP A 61 -10.88 -16.91 -12.33
C ASP A 61 -9.54 -17.28 -11.68
N VAL A 62 -9.42 -17.07 -10.36
CA VAL A 62 -8.16 -17.16 -9.65
C VAL A 62 -8.31 -17.84 -8.29
N ILE A 63 -7.21 -18.40 -7.82
CA ILE A 63 -7.03 -18.86 -6.45
C ILE A 63 -6.21 -17.80 -5.71
N VAL A 64 -6.82 -17.20 -4.70
CA VAL A 64 -6.16 -16.26 -3.78
C VAL A 64 -5.51 -17.06 -2.66
N VAL A 65 -4.19 -16.97 -2.55
CA VAL A 65 -3.40 -17.63 -1.51
C VAL A 65 -3.07 -16.63 -0.41
N LEU A 66 -3.49 -16.96 0.81
CA LEU A 66 -3.23 -16.18 2.01
C LEU A 66 -2.03 -16.75 2.77
N ASN A 67 -1.23 -15.86 3.36
CA ASN A 67 -0.09 -16.25 4.20
C ASN A 67 -0.50 -16.74 5.61
N PHE A 68 -1.79 -16.68 5.93
CA PHE A 68 -2.35 -17.02 7.24
C PHE A 68 -3.80 -17.49 7.12
N GLU A 69 -4.39 -17.89 8.25
CA GLU A 69 -5.77 -18.33 8.35
C GLU A 69 -6.76 -17.14 8.27
N PRO A 70 -7.61 -17.05 7.22
CA PRO A 70 -8.42 -15.86 7.02
C PRO A 70 -9.58 -15.75 8.01
N GLU A 71 -9.62 -14.63 8.74
CA GLU A 71 -10.81 -14.25 9.51
C GLU A 71 -11.97 -13.74 8.63
N ARG A 72 -13.15 -13.55 9.22
CA ARG A 72 -14.38 -13.09 8.54
C ARG A 72 -14.15 -11.85 7.68
N PHE A 73 -13.45 -10.85 8.20
CA PHE A 73 -13.13 -9.61 7.48
C PHE A 73 -12.43 -9.87 6.13
N HIS A 74 -11.46 -10.79 6.10
CA HIS A 74 -10.72 -11.11 4.89
C HIS A 74 -11.64 -11.70 3.83
N ASN A 75 -12.49 -12.65 4.22
CA ASN A 75 -13.46 -13.26 3.31
C ASN A 75 -14.44 -12.22 2.73
N GLU A 76 -14.96 -11.32 3.57
CA GLU A 76 -15.84 -10.22 3.12
C GLU A 76 -15.12 -9.21 2.22
N ARG A 77 -13.82 -8.97 2.45
CA ARG A 77 -13.03 -8.09 1.57
C ARG A 77 -12.78 -8.74 0.22
N LEU A 78 -12.46 -10.04 0.18
CA LEU A 78 -12.26 -10.80 -1.05
C LEU A 78 -13.55 -10.91 -1.88
N ALA A 79 -14.70 -11.16 -1.24
CA ALA A 79 -15.99 -11.26 -1.90
C ALA A 79 -16.47 -9.97 -2.58
N ARG A 80 -15.86 -8.81 -2.26
CA ARG A 80 -16.12 -7.53 -2.95
C ARG A 80 -15.35 -7.40 -4.26
N LEU A 81 -14.34 -8.24 -4.50
CA LEU A 81 -13.43 -8.14 -5.63
C LEU A 81 -13.65 -9.23 -6.68
N GLY A 82 -14.50 -10.21 -6.38
CA GLY A 82 -14.91 -11.26 -7.29
C GLY A 82 -16.00 -12.13 -6.65
N MET A 83 -16.51 -13.09 -7.42
CA MET A 83 -17.50 -14.04 -6.96
C MET A 83 -16.82 -15.19 -6.21
N PHE A 84 -17.10 -15.34 -4.91
CA PHE A 84 -16.59 -16.45 -4.13
C PHE A 84 -17.18 -17.78 -4.64
N SER A 85 -16.31 -18.73 -5.03
CA SER A 85 -16.73 -20.04 -5.55
C SER A 85 -16.21 -21.21 -4.70
N GLY A 86 -15.85 -20.94 -3.44
CA GLY A 86 -15.36 -21.94 -2.50
C GLY A 86 -13.87 -21.83 -2.21
N ARG A 87 -13.28 -22.94 -1.76
CA ARG A 87 -11.87 -23.01 -1.35
C ARG A 87 -11.14 -24.13 -2.07
N ASP A 88 -9.82 -23.99 -2.15
CA ASP A 88 -8.94 -24.93 -2.85
C ASP A 88 -8.12 -25.76 -1.86
N GLY A 89 -8.72 -26.84 -1.34
CA GLY A 89 -8.11 -27.80 -0.42
C GLY A 89 -7.81 -27.28 1.00
N SER A 90 -7.53 -25.98 1.15
CA SER A 90 -7.20 -25.31 2.41
C SER A 90 -8.06 -24.07 2.62
N THR A 91 -8.29 -23.74 3.88
CA THR A 91 -8.92 -22.49 4.32
C THR A 91 -8.19 -21.23 3.86
N ARG A 92 -6.87 -21.31 3.67
CA ARG A 92 -6.00 -20.21 3.20
C ARG A 92 -6.01 -20.01 1.69
N ARG A 93 -6.75 -20.83 0.95
CA ARG A 93 -6.81 -20.77 -0.51
C ARG A 93 -8.26 -20.55 -0.93
N VAL A 94 -8.55 -19.35 -1.41
CA VAL A 94 -9.91 -18.90 -1.74
C VAL A 94 -10.07 -18.85 -3.24
N ARG A 95 -11.11 -19.50 -3.77
CA ARG A 95 -11.44 -19.45 -5.20
C ARG A 95 -12.34 -18.24 -5.46
N LEU A 96 -11.87 -17.34 -6.32
CA LEU A 96 -12.64 -16.20 -6.81
C LEU A 96 -12.84 -16.32 -8.31
N ARG A 97 -14.07 -16.07 -8.75
CA ARG A 97 -14.45 -16.04 -10.16
C ARG A 97 -14.81 -14.64 -10.61
N GLN A 98 -14.79 -14.40 -11.91
CA GLN A 98 -15.22 -13.14 -12.53
C GLN A 98 -14.46 -11.93 -11.97
N VAL A 99 -13.16 -12.09 -11.73
CA VAL A 99 -12.30 -11.01 -11.22
C VAL A 99 -11.91 -10.12 -12.39
N THR A 100 -12.21 -8.83 -12.30
CA THR A 100 -11.75 -7.83 -13.28
C THR A 100 -10.26 -7.60 -13.14
N GLN A 101 -9.59 -7.12 -14.19
CA GLN A 101 -8.16 -6.77 -14.12
C GLN A 101 -7.87 -5.72 -13.04
N ALA A 102 -8.75 -4.74 -12.86
CA ALA A 102 -8.64 -3.75 -11.78
C ALA A 102 -8.72 -4.41 -10.40
N ASN A 103 -9.58 -5.40 -10.22
CA ASN A 103 -9.72 -6.13 -8.97
C ASN A 103 -8.55 -7.10 -8.74
N LEU A 104 -8.04 -7.77 -9.77
CA LEU A 104 -6.83 -8.61 -9.71
C LEU A 104 -5.65 -7.80 -9.17
N ASN A 105 -5.51 -6.60 -9.72
CA ASN A 105 -4.54 -5.60 -9.34
C ASN A 105 -4.74 -5.09 -7.90
N ALA A 106 -5.99 -4.88 -7.48
CA ALA A 106 -6.31 -4.53 -6.10
C ALA A 106 -5.97 -5.66 -5.13
N LEU A 107 -6.28 -6.92 -5.48
CA LEU A 107 -5.92 -8.10 -4.69
C LEU A 107 -4.41 -8.20 -4.51
N ALA A 108 -3.64 -8.14 -5.60
CA ALA A 108 -2.19 -8.28 -5.53
C ALA A 108 -1.51 -7.17 -4.68
N SER A 109 -2.14 -5.99 -4.56
CA SER A 109 -1.65 -4.90 -3.71
C SER A 109 -1.88 -5.10 -2.21
N MET A 110 -2.73 -6.06 -1.80
CA MET A 110 -3.04 -6.27 -0.38
C MET A 110 -1.88 -6.96 0.32
N PRO A 111 -1.37 -6.44 1.45
CA PRO A 111 -0.15 -6.95 2.08
C PRO A 111 -0.28 -8.39 2.59
N TRP A 112 -1.51 -8.84 2.86
CA TRP A 112 -1.82 -10.17 3.39
C TRP A 112 -2.05 -11.25 2.32
N ILE A 113 -2.07 -10.88 1.04
CA ILE A 113 -2.11 -11.84 -0.07
C ILE A 113 -0.68 -12.27 -0.40
N GLY A 114 -0.45 -13.59 -0.37
CA GLY A 114 0.83 -14.19 -0.69
C GLY A 114 1.02 -14.39 -2.19
N ALA A 115 0.00 -14.94 -2.87
CA ALA A 115 0.03 -15.19 -4.31
C ALA A 115 -1.39 -15.22 -4.89
N LEU A 116 -1.48 -14.95 -6.19
CA LEU A 116 -2.66 -15.15 -7.03
C LEU A 116 -2.29 -16.19 -8.10
N GLU A 117 -2.93 -17.35 -8.02
CA GLU A 117 -2.71 -18.47 -8.93
C GLU A 117 -3.91 -18.61 -9.90
N PRO A 118 -3.72 -19.16 -11.11
CA PRO A 118 -4.82 -19.41 -12.04
C PRO A 118 -5.74 -20.51 -11.51
N LEU A 119 -7.06 -20.32 -11.66
CA LEU A 119 -8.03 -21.39 -11.42
C LEU A 119 -8.05 -22.31 -12.65
N LYS A 120 -7.55 -23.53 -12.49
CA LYS A 120 -7.59 -24.60 -13.52
C LYS A 120 -8.98 -25.21 -13.66
#